data_AF-A0A949LDG0-F1
#
_entry.id   AF-A0A949LDG0-F1
#
_cell.length_a   1.000
_cell.length_b   1.000
_cell.length_c   1.000
_cell.angle_alpha   90.00
_cell.angle_beta   90.00
_cell.angle_gamma   90.00
#
_symmetry.space_group_name_H-M   'P 1'
#
loop_
_entity.id
_entity.type
_entity.pdbx_description
1 polymer ?
#
loop_
_entity_poly.entity_id
_entity_poly.type
_entity_poly.pdbx_seq_one_letter_code
_entity_poly.pdbx_strand_id
1 'polypeptide(L)'
;MATTIKLGKNTTVSGLTGVVDSSITVEVEKVDATTRGSTGLYKRIVAGLQSRTLEVTVLGDYSHEWGALKFVTVNVSGVAQLTMTGVVTNVKRSEPIGDKVSSTLTIKPGEPVENADKISV
;
A
#
# COMPACT_ATOMS: atom_id res chain seq x y z
N MET A 1 -1.46 -13.87 8.19
CA MET A 1 -2.70 -13.28 8.75
C MET A 1 -2.73 -11.85 8.29
N ALA A 2 -3.81 -11.44 7.62
CA ALA A 2 -3.97 -10.07 7.15
C ALA A 2 -4.79 -9.26 8.16
N THR A 3 -4.34 -8.04 8.44
CA THR A 3 -5.03 -7.07 9.27
C THR A 3 -5.27 -5.83 8.44
N THR A 4 -6.54 -5.47 8.26
CA THR A 4 -6.93 -4.24 7.55
C THR A 4 -7.28 -3.16 8.56
N ILE A 5 -6.63 -2.01 8.43
CA ILE A 5 -6.86 -0.82 9.25
C ILE A 5 -7.48 0.23 8.34
N LYS A 6 -8.70 0.69 8.68
CA LYS A 6 -9.31 1.84 8.02
C LYS A 6 -8.70 3.10 8.60
N LEU A 7 -8.05 3.88 7.74
CA LEU A 7 -7.39 5.12 8.13
C LEU A 7 -8.36 6.31 8.04
N GLY A 8 -9.38 6.20 7.19
CA GLY A 8 -10.46 7.17 7.08
C GLY A 8 -10.00 8.52 6.50
N LYS A 9 -10.72 9.59 6.85
CA LYS A 9 -10.57 10.93 6.26
C LYS A 9 -9.38 11.75 6.79
N ASN A 10 -8.70 11.28 7.84
CA ASN A 10 -7.56 11.99 8.46
C ASN A 10 -6.21 11.60 7.84
N THR A 11 -6.23 10.84 6.74
CA THR A 11 -5.03 10.40 6.03
C THR A 11 -4.63 11.41 4.98
N THR A 12 -3.38 11.87 5.03
CA THR A 12 -2.81 12.74 4.01
C THR A 12 -1.94 11.91 3.08
N VAL A 13 -2.36 11.73 1.83
CA VAL A 13 -1.52 11.05 0.83
C VAL A 13 -0.82 12.10 -0.02
N SER A 14 0.46 12.34 0.24
CA SER A 14 1.27 13.25 -0.55
C SER A 14 1.45 12.70 -1.97
N GLY A 15 1.19 13.56 -2.96
CA GLY A 15 1.15 13.18 -4.38
C GLY A 15 -0.24 12.84 -4.91
N LEU A 16 -1.25 12.79 -4.04
CA LEU A 16 -2.67 12.66 -4.41
C LEU A 16 -3.49 13.84 -3.86
N THR A 17 -4.54 14.21 -4.57
CA THR A 17 -5.53 15.22 -4.16
C THR A 17 -6.92 14.57 -4.14
N GLY A 18 -7.83 15.09 -3.32
CA GLY A 18 -9.21 14.58 -3.25
C GLY A 18 -9.37 13.20 -2.61
N VAL A 19 -8.45 12.78 -1.73
CA VAL A 19 -8.59 11.53 -0.96
C VAL A 19 -9.85 11.58 -0.10
N VAL A 20 -10.74 10.60 -0.26
CA VAL A 20 -12.00 10.51 0.50
C VAL A 20 -12.07 9.32 1.43
N ASP A 21 -11.32 8.26 1.13
CA ASP A 21 -11.17 7.10 2.00
C ASP A 21 -9.82 6.44 1.78
N SER A 22 -9.33 5.76 2.80
CA SER A 22 -8.07 5.02 2.74
C SER A 22 -8.06 3.87 3.74
N SER A 23 -7.51 2.74 3.30
CA SER A 23 -7.31 1.54 4.11
C SER A 23 -5.93 0.96 3.85
N ILE A 24 -5.28 0.49 4.90
CA ILE A 24 -4.03 -0.27 4.79
C ILE A 24 -4.27 -1.70 5.24
N THR A 25 -3.92 -2.64 4.39
CA THR A 25 -3.88 -4.06 4.71
C THR A 25 -2.43 -4.46 4.95
N VAL A 26 -2.17 -4.97 6.14
CA VAL A 26 -0.88 -5.52 6.53
C VAL A 26 -1.02 -7.02 6.61
N GLU A 27 -0.26 -7.73 5.78
CA GLU A 27 -0.19 -9.18 5.81
C GLU A 27 1.17 -9.62 6.35
N VAL A 28 1.14 -10.49 7.34
CA VAL A 28 2.34 -11.12 7.90
C VAL A 28 2.25 -12.62 7.66
N GLU A 29 3.22 -13.15 6.90
CA GLU A 29 3.41 -14.58 6.76
C GLU A 29 3.92 -15.16 8.08
N LYS A 30 3.43 -16.34 8.48
CA LYS A 30 3.94 -17.04 9.67
C LYS A 30 4.89 -18.13 9.18
N VAL A 31 6.16 -18.04 9.58
CA VAL A 31 7.17 -19.02 9.21
C VAL A 31 7.40 -19.97 10.38
N ASP A 32 7.31 -21.27 10.10
CA ASP A 32 7.71 -22.29 11.04
C ASP A 32 9.24 -22.36 11.07
N ALA A 33 9.82 -21.87 12.15
CA ALA A 33 11.25 -21.90 12.43
C ALA A 33 11.57 -22.97 13.48
N THR A 34 10.93 -24.15 13.37
CA THR A 34 11.26 -25.29 14.23
C THR A 34 12.73 -25.65 14.06
N THR A 35 13.46 -25.60 15.17
CA THR A 35 14.89 -25.95 15.21
C THR A 35 15.09 -27.18 16.09
N ARG A 36 16.07 -28.01 15.73
CA ARG A 36 16.49 -29.15 16.55
C ARG A 36 17.76 -28.75 17.30
N GLY A 37 17.65 -28.63 18.62
CA GLY A 37 18.78 -28.42 19.52
C GLY A 37 19.31 -29.74 20.09
N SER A 38 20.38 -29.66 20.88
CA SER A 38 20.99 -30.80 21.57
C SER A 38 20.06 -31.48 22.60
N THR A 39 19.07 -30.74 23.11
CA THR A 39 18.14 -31.18 24.16
C THR A 39 16.72 -31.47 23.65
N GLY A 40 16.43 -31.27 22.35
CA GLY A 40 15.11 -31.55 21.79
C GLY A 40 14.70 -30.68 20.60
N LEU A 41 13.46 -30.85 20.16
CA LEU A 41 12.82 -30.03 19.13
C LEU A 41 12.16 -28.80 19.74
N TYR A 42 12.51 -27.62 19.23
CA TYR A 42 11.92 -26.36 19.63
C TYR A 42 11.08 -25.82 18.49
N LYS A 43 9.75 -25.95 18.60
CA LYS A 43 8.83 -25.33 17.65
C LYS A 43 8.72 -23.85 17.94
N ARG A 44 9.05 -23.01 16.96
CA ARG A 44 8.92 -21.56 17.04
C ARG A 44 8.24 -21.05 15.78
N ILE A 45 7.13 -20.34 15.95
CA ILE A 45 6.48 -19.62 14.85
C ILE A 45 6.98 -18.18 14.93
N VAL A 46 7.63 -17.71 13.86
CA VAL A 46 8.12 -16.33 13.75
C VAL A 46 7.33 -15.57 12.68
N ALA A 47 7.32 -14.24 12.79
CA ALA A 47 6.83 -13.38 11.72
C ALA A 47 7.81 -13.47 10.54
N GLY A 48 7.32 -13.89 9.39
CA GLY A 48 8.03 -13.89 8.12
C GLY A 48 7.96 -12.53 7.43
N LEU A 49 7.90 -12.54 6.10
CA LEU A 49 7.80 -11.31 5.32
C LEU A 49 6.49 -10.58 5.61
N GLN A 50 6.61 -9.27 5.78
CA GLN A 50 5.48 -8.37 5.93
C GLN A 50 5.17 -7.72 4.58
N SER A 51 3.99 -8.02 4.04
CA SER A 51 3.43 -7.30 2.89
C SER A 51 2.51 -6.21 3.40
N ARG A 52 2.58 -5.04 2.78
CA ARG A 52 1.63 -3.94 3.03
C ARG A 52 0.98 -3.60 1.69
N THR A 53 -0.32 -3.40 1.71
CA THR A 53 -1.07 -2.90 0.55
C THR A 53 -1.95 -1.77 1.04
N LEU A 54 -1.88 -0.63 0.39
CA LEU A 54 -2.71 0.51 0.69
C LEU A 54 -3.73 0.68 -0.44
N GLU A 55 -4.99 0.81 -0.08
CA GLU A 55 -6.04 1.20 -1.00
C GLU A 55 -6.49 2.61 -0.67
N VAL A 56 -6.50 3.49 -1.66
CA VAL A 56 -6.88 4.89 -1.52
C VAL A 56 -7.97 5.21 -2.52
N THR A 57 -9.08 5.72 -2.04
CA THR A 57 -10.14 6.24 -2.91
C THR A 57 -9.98 7.74 -3.03
N VAL A 58 -9.83 8.20 -4.28
CA VAL A 58 -9.69 9.61 -4.65
C VAL A 58 -10.88 10.05 -5.49
N LEU A 59 -11.36 11.25 -5.25
CA LEU A 59 -12.35 11.94 -6.06
C LEU A 59 -11.64 13.04 -6.86
N GLY A 60 -11.71 12.93 -8.18
CA GLY A 60 -11.11 13.91 -9.08
C GLY A 60 -11.99 14.16 -10.29
N ASP A 61 -11.65 15.21 -11.03
CA ASP A 61 -12.31 15.56 -12.29
C ASP A 61 -11.88 14.58 -13.40
N TYR A 62 -12.62 14.58 -14.51
CA TYR A 62 -12.35 13.68 -15.63
C TYR A 62 -10.93 13.75 -16.20
N SER A 63 -10.29 14.91 -16.09
CA SER A 63 -8.93 15.22 -16.57
C SER A 63 -7.81 14.69 -15.66
N HIS A 64 -8.12 14.26 -14.43
CA HIS A 64 -7.12 13.74 -13.51
C HIS A 64 -6.86 12.26 -13.76
N GLU A 65 -5.78 11.98 -14.48
CA GLU A 65 -5.24 10.63 -14.63
C GLU A 65 -4.24 10.30 -13.51
N TRP A 66 -4.68 9.44 -12.60
CA TRP A 66 -3.82 8.75 -11.66
C TRP A 66 -3.12 7.62 -12.42
N GLY A 67 -1.97 7.91 -13.03
CA GLY A 67 -1.20 6.91 -13.77
C GLY A 67 -0.67 5.80 -12.86
N ALA A 68 -0.67 4.55 -13.37
CA ALA A 68 0.12 3.46 -12.79
C ALA A 68 1.61 3.85 -12.81
N LEU A 69 2.39 3.37 -11.84
CA LEU A 69 3.81 3.66 -11.63
C LEU A 69 4.14 5.06 -11.05
N LYS A 70 3.14 5.84 -10.62
CA LYS A 70 3.42 7.03 -9.80
C LYS A 70 3.86 6.61 -8.39
N PHE A 71 4.96 7.20 -7.93
CA PHE A 71 5.39 7.10 -6.54
C PHE A 71 4.57 8.07 -5.69
N VAL A 72 4.07 7.56 -4.57
CA VAL A 72 3.27 8.33 -3.61
C VAL A 72 3.82 8.11 -2.21
N THR A 73 3.83 9.17 -1.41
CA THR A 73 4.22 9.10 -0.01
C THR A 73 2.97 9.26 0.83
N VAL A 74 2.65 8.24 1.61
CA VAL A 74 1.45 8.21 2.43
C VAL A 74 1.83 8.58 3.85
N ASN A 75 1.20 9.62 4.39
CA ASN A 75 1.38 10.06 5.76
C ASN A 75 0.04 10.01 6.49
N VAL A 76 -0.06 9.11 7.47
CA VAL A 76 -1.25 9.04 8.32
C VAL A 76 -1.06 9.96 9.51
N SER A 77 -1.77 11.09 9.52
CA SER A 77 -1.76 12.01 10.65
C SER A 77 -2.34 11.33 11.89
N GLY A 78 -1.65 11.44 13.03
CA GLY A 78 -2.08 10.83 14.29
C GLY A 78 -1.57 9.39 14.53
N VAL A 79 -0.85 8.79 13.57
CA VAL A 79 -0.14 7.53 13.77
C VAL A 79 1.32 7.73 13.41
N ALA A 80 2.17 7.94 14.43
CA ALA A 80 3.56 8.38 14.29
C ALA A 80 4.52 7.41 13.54
N GLN A 81 4.02 6.32 12.96
CA GLN A 81 4.83 5.28 12.31
C GLN A 81 4.28 4.76 10.97
N LEU A 82 3.26 5.40 10.41
CA LEU A 82 2.71 5.03 9.10
C LEU A 82 3.10 6.06 8.04
N THR A 83 4.40 6.14 7.78
CA THR A 83 4.93 6.71 6.54
C THR A 83 5.32 5.57 5.61
N MET A 84 4.79 5.57 4.39
CA MET A 84 5.11 4.56 3.38
C MET A 84 5.33 5.25 2.04
N THR A 85 6.48 4.99 1.42
CA THR A 85 6.68 5.24 -0.01
C THR A 85 6.21 4.01 -0.77
N GLY A 86 5.36 4.23 -1.77
CA GLY A 86 4.83 3.14 -2.57
C GLY A 86 4.55 3.54 -4.00
N VAL A 87 4.35 2.52 -4.82
CA VAL A 87 4.03 2.65 -6.25
C VAL A 87 2.55 2.34 -6.44
N VAL A 88 1.86 3.19 -7.19
CA VAL A 88 0.51 2.88 -7.67
C VAL A 88 0.61 1.73 -8.66
N THR A 89 0.13 0.56 -8.26
CA THR A 89 0.18 -0.68 -9.07
C THR A 89 -1.11 -0.93 -9.84
N ASN A 90 -2.22 -0.40 -9.35
CA ASN A 90 -3.52 -0.55 -9.98
C ASN A 90 -4.37 0.70 -9.75
N VAL A 91 -5.17 1.06 -10.75
CA VAL A 91 -6.15 2.14 -10.69
C VAL A 91 -7.46 1.59 -11.22
N LYS A 92 -8.45 1.51 -10.34
CA LYS A 92 -9.82 1.13 -10.68
C LYS A 92 -10.68 2.38 -10.68
N ARG A 93 -11.16 2.77 -11.86
CA ARG A 93 -12.09 3.88 -12.01
C ARG A 93 -13.52 3.38 -11.79
N SER A 94 -14.25 4.04 -10.92
CA SER A 94 -15.68 3.79 -10.71
C SER A 94 -16.51 4.56 -11.73
N GLU A 95 -17.80 4.22 -11.83
CA GLU A 95 -18.74 4.99 -12.65
C GLU A 95 -18.75 6.46 -12.21
N PRO A 96 -18.82 7.40 -13.19
CA PRO A 96 -18.88 8.81 -12.92
C PRO A 96 -20.17 9.18 -12.17
N ILE A 97 -20.05 10.09 -11.21
CA ILE A 97 -21.19 10.68 -10.52
C ILE A 97 -21.17 12.17 -10.84
N GLY A 98 -21.92 12.56 -11.87
CA GLY A 98 -21.91 13.94 -12.39
C GLY A 98 -20.61 14.27 -13.11
N ASP A 99 -19.94 15.35 -12.69
CA ASP A 99 -18.67 15.86 -13.23
C ASP A 99 -17.43 15.20 -12.59
N LYS A 100 -17.63 14.42 -11.52
CA LYS A 100 -16.55 13.78 -10.77
C LYS A 100 -16.47 12.29 -11.00
N VAL A 101 -15.25 11.78 -10.90
CA VAL A 101 -14.97 10.35 -10.94
C VAL A 101 -14.25 9.91 -9.68
N SER A 102 -14.79 8.88 -9.05
CA SER A 102 -14.12 8.17 -7.97
C SER A 102 -13.15 7.15 -8.56
N SER A 103 -11.90 7.13 -8.09
CA SER A 103 -10.91 6.14 -8.47
C SER A 103 -10.32 5.49 -7.22
N THR A 104 -10.24 4.17 -7.21
CA THR A 104 -9.56 3.40 -6.17
C THR A 104 -8.17 3.02 -6.65
N LEU A 105 -7.16 3.47 -5.93
CA LEU A 105 -5.74 3.27 -6.19
C LEU A 105 -5.21 2.19 -5.26
N THR A 106 -4.59 1.16 -5.82
CA THR A 106 -3.85 0.15 -5.05
C THR A 106 -2.37 0.47 -5.08
N ILE A 107 -1.82 0.79 -3.92
CA ILE A 107 -0.43 1.19 -3.71
C ILE A 107 0.29 0.07 -2.96
N LYS A 108 1.45 -0.34 -3.46
CA LYS A 108 2.34 -1.29 -2.80
C LYS A 108 3.65 -0.63 -2.40
N PRO A 109 4.30 -1.04 -1.29
CA PRO A 109 5.62 -0.59 -0.91
C PRO A 109 6.59 -0.76 -2.07
N GLY A 110 7.39 0.27 -2.32
CA GLY A 110 8.39 0.28 -3.36
C GLY A 110 9.16 1.58 -3.32
N GLU A 111 10.46 1.49 -3.53
CA GLU A 111 11.34 2.65 -3.61
C GLU A 111 11.70 2.91 -5.08
N PRO A 112 11.84 4.19 -5.49
CA PRO A 112 12.36 4.50 -6.80
C PRO A 112 13.80 3.99 -6.89
N VAL A 113 14.05 3.07 -7.83
CA VAL A 113 15.40 2.59 -8.10
C VAL A 113 16.06 3.64 -9.01
N GLU A 114 17.12 4.29 -8.52
CA GLU A 114 17.83 5.37 -9.24
C GLU A 114 18.45 4.90 -10.57
N ASN A 115 18.64 3.59 -10.73
CA ASN A 115 19.10 2.96 -11.96
C ASN A 115 18.03 1.99 -12.48
N ALA A 116 17.02 2.52 -13.16
CA ALA A 116 16.14 1.68 -13.97
C ALA A 116 16.97 1.13 -15.14
N ASP A 117 17.41 -0.12 -15.04
CA ASP A 117 18.05 -0.81 -16.16
C ASP A 117 17.10 -0.74 -17.36
N LYS A 118 17.59 -0.19 -18.48
CA LYS A 118 16.89 -0.25 -19.76
C LYS A 118 16.73 -1.73 -20.13
N ILE A 119 15.54 -2.28 -19.90
CA ILE A 119 15.18 -3.58 -20.47
C ILE A 119 15.09 -3.36 -21.98
N SER A 120 16.12 -3.80 -22.69
CA SER A 120 16.10 -3.86 -24.16
C SER A 120 15.23 -5.06 -24.53
N VAL A 121 14.10 -4.80 -25.19
CA VAL A 121 13.27 -5.83 -25.83
C VAL A 121 13.84 -6.13 -27.21
#